data_AF-A0A4U8UPK3-F1
#
_entry.id   AF-A0A4U8UPK3-F1
#
_cell.length_a   1.000
_cell.length_b   1.000
_cell.length_c   1.000
_cell.angle_alpha   90.00
_cell.angle_beta   90.00
_cell.angle_gamma   90.00
#
_symmetry.space_group_name_H-M   'P 1'
#
loop_
_entity.id
_entity.type
_entity.pdbx_description
1 polymer ?
#
loop_
_entity_poly.entity_id
_entity_poly.type
_entity_poly.pdbx_seq_one_letter_code
_entity_poly.pdbx_strand_id
1 'polypeptide(L)'
;MASFDMKNSYHHVEIRSQERRLMGVSWREMFYVFNVLPFGLSGAPVLFTKLFLLEHVQRVRADLAVAEIVTSPEKCQWDPV
;
A
#
# COMPACT_ATOMS: atom_id res chain seq x y z
N MET A 1 -14.64 -12.98 9.97
CA MET A 1 -13.50 -12.42 9.22
C MET A 1 -13.14 -11.11 9.88
N ALA A 2 -11.90 -10.96 10.37
CA ALA A 2 -11.41 -9.66 10.83
C ALA A 2 -10.56 -9.09 9.68
N SER A 3 -11.10 -8.07 9.01
CA SER A 3 -10.43 -7.39 7.90
C SER A 3 -10.08 -5.97 8.33
N PHE A 4 -8.87 -5.54 7.99
CA PHE A 4 -8.41 -4.19 8.25
C PHE A 4 -8.37 -3.43 6.92
N ASP A 5 -9.01 -2.27 6.88
CA ASP A 5 -8.94 -1.36 5.73
C ASP A 5 -7.91 -0.27 5.99
N MET A 6 -7.03 -0.02 5.02
CA MET A 6 -6.05 1.05 5.09
C MET A 6 -6.58 2.30 4.41
N LYS A 7 -6.93 3.31 5.23
CA LYS A 7 -7.37 4.60 4.72
C LYS A 7 -6.28 5.24 3.84
N ASN A 8 -6.66 5.66 2.64
CA ASN A 8 -5.76 6.27 1.65
C ASN A 8 -4.51 5.43 1.39
N SER A 9 -4.67 4.11 1.31
CA SER A 9 -3.59 3.11 1.23
C SER A 9 -2.44 3.47 0.29
N TYR A 10 -2.73 3.89 -0.94
CA TYR A 10 -1.70 4.23 -1.93
C TYR A 10 -0.86 5.44 -1.53
N HIS A 11 -1.43 6.40 -0.82
CA HIS A 11 -0.72 7.61 -0.42
C HIS A 11 0.37 7.37 0.65
N HIS A 12 0.43 6.18 1.26
CA HIS A 12 1.54 5.79 2.15
C HIS A 12 2.81 5.42 1.37
N VAL A 13 2.73 5.23 0.05
CA VAL A 13 3.88 4.90 -0.80
C VAL A 13 4.43 6.17 -1.44
N GLU A 14 5.64 6.55 -1.05
CA GLU A 14 6.33 7.72 -1.63
C GLU A 14 6.87 7.42 -3.04
N ILE A 15 6.79 8.43 -3.91
CA ILE A 15 7.41 8.39 -5.24
C ILE A 15 8.79 9.01 -5.14
N ARG A 16 9.78 8.33 -5.72
CA ARG A 16 11.16 8.82 -5.82
C ARG A 16 11.19 10.17 -6.52
N SER A 17 11.91 11.15 -5.95
CA SER A 17 11.94 12.53 -6.44
C SER A 17 12.26 12.67 -7.94
N GLN A 18 13.08 11.79 -8.49
CA GLN A 18 13.45 11.78 -9.91
C GLN A 18 12.26 11.41 -10.82
N GLU A 19 11.35 10.55 -10.35
CA GLU A 19 10.24 10.01 -11.14
C GLU A 19 8.95 10.82 -10.99
N ARG A 20 8.87 11.68 -9.97
CA ARG A 20 7.70 12.54 -9.71
C ARG A 20 7.24 13.32 -10.95
N ARG A 21 8.17 13.77 -11.80
CA ARG A 21 7.86 14.46 -13.08
C ARG A 21 6.90 13.69 -14.01
N LEU A 22 6.81 12.37 -13.88
CA LEU A 22 5.92 11.50 -14.66
C LEU A 22 4.49 11.48 -14.10
N MET A 23 4.29 11.96 -12.87
CA MET A 23 3.02 11.96 -12.14
C MET A 23 2.47 13.38 -12.00
N GLY A 24 2.59 14.16 -13.07
CA GLY A 24 2.11 15.54 -13.12
C GLY A 24 0.67 15.65 -13.62
N VAL A 25 -0.07 16.62 -13.09
CA VAL A 25 -1.42 16.99 -13.53
C VAL A 25 -1.48 18.51 -13.70
N SER A 26 -2.07 18.96 -14.81
CA SER A 26 -2.36 20.37 -15.05
C SER A 26 -3.78 20.70 -14.59
N TRP A 27 -3.92 21.76 -13.79
CA TRP A 27 -5.22 22.25 -13.34
C TRP A 27 -5.20 23.77 -13.19
N ARG A 28 -6.14 24.46 -13.85
CA ARG A 28 -6.26 25.94 -13.84
C ARG A 28 -4.94 26.65 -14.13
N GLU A 29 -4.30 26.28 -15.24
CA GLU A 29 -3.01 26.84 -15.70
C GLU A 29 -1.81 26.58 -14.77
N MET A 30 -2.00 25.81 -13.70
CA MET A 30 -0.97 25.42 -12.76
C MET A 30 -0.63 23.94 -12.92
N PHE A 31 0.66 23.61 -12.81
CA PHE A 31 1.14 22.23 -12.87
C PHE A 31 1.45 21.70 -11.47
N TYR A 32 0.81 20.60 -11.11
CA TYR A 32 0.98 19.93 -9.83
C TYR A 32 1.61 18.57 -10.05
N VAL A 33 2.39 18.12 -9.08
CA VAL A 33 3.08 16.83 -9.15
C VAL A 33 2.82 16.06 -7.87
N PHE A 34 2.45 14.78 -8.01
CA PHE A 34 2.27 13.91 -6.86
C PHE A 34 3.61 13.50 -6.25
N ASN A 35 3.72 13.62 -4.92
CA ASN A 35 4.87 13.12 -4.16
C ASN A 35 4.69 11.67 -3.69
N VAL A 36 3.45 11.19 -3.67
CA VAL A 36 3.02 9.85 -3.23
C VAL A 36 2.21 9.19 -4.34
N LEU A 37 2.13 7.87 -4.33
CA LEU A 37 1.45 7.09 -5.37
C LEU A 37 -0.02 7.52 -5.51
N PRO A 38 -0.42 8.14 -6.65
CA PRO A 38 -1.77 8.66 -6.81
C PRO A 38 -2.78 7.55 -7.14
N PHE A 39 -4.04 7.83 -6.87
CA PHE A 39 -5.14 7.05 -7.41
C PHE A 39 -5.26 7.20 -8.93
N GLY A 40 -5.77 6.17 -9.61
CA GLY A 40 -5.98 6.17 -11.07
C GLY A 40 -4.78 5.71 -11.89
N LEU A 41 -3.60 5.49 -11.28
CA LEU A 41 -2.49 4.84 -11.95
C LEU A 41 -2.77 3.34 -12.11
N SER A 42 -2.68 2.81 -13.33
CA SER A 42 -2.97 1.40 -13.63
C SER A 42 -2.10 0.42 -12.82
N GLY A 43 -0.85 0.80 -12.55
CA GLY A 43 0.08 0.02 -11.74
C GLY A 43 -0.04 0.22 -10.23
N ALA A 44 -0.84 1.17 -9.74
CA ALA A 44 -0.91 1.49 -8.31
C ALA A 44 -1.29 0.30 -7.42
N PRO A 45 -2.29 -0.54 -7.76
CA PRO A 45 -2.64 -1.69 -6.94
C PRO A 45 -1.48 -2.67 -6.78
N VAL A 46 -0.79 -3.00 -7.87
CA VAL A 46 0.35 -3.94 -7.87
C VAL A 46 1.53 -3.36 -7.10
N LEU A 47 1.83 -2.07 -7.29
CA LEU A 47 2.92 -1.39 -6.58
C LEU A 47 2.64 -1.34 -5.08
N PHE A 48 1.43 -0.98 -4.68
CA PHE A 48 1.03 -0.94 -3.27
C PHE A 48 1.13 -2.32 -2.62
N THR A 49 0.60 -3.36 -3.27
CA THR A 49 0.65 -4.72 -2.72
C THR A 49 2.09 -5.19 -2.50
N LYS A 50 2.95 -5.00 -3.51
CA LYS A 50 4.32 -5.51 -3.47
C LYS A 50 5.25 -4.71 -2.55
N LEU A 51 5.15 -3.38 -2.59
CA LEU A 51 6.11 -2.50 -1.91
C LEU A 51 5.69 -2.18 -0.48
N PHE A 52 4.41 -2.29 -0.14
CA PHE A 52 3.90 -1.82 1.15
C PHE A 52 3.11 -2.91 1.88
N LEU A 53 2.04 -3.44 1.26
CA LEU A 53 1.11 -4.33 1.95
C LEU A 53 1.79 -5.63 2.42
N LEU A 54 2.60 -6.27 1.57
CA LEU A 54 3.28 -7.53 1.90
C LEU A 54 4.23 -7.38 3.09
N GLU A 55 4.99 -6.30 3.15
CA GLU A 55 5.90 -6.04 4.28
C GLU A 55 5.13 -5.91 5.60
N HIS A 56 4.04 -5.14 5.59
CA HIS A 56 3.22 -4.92 6.78
C HIS A 56 2.49 -6.20 7.21
N VAL A 57 1.98 -6.99 6.26
CA VAL A 57 1.36 -8.29 6.53
C VAL A 57 2.38 -9.24 7.17
N GLN A 58 3.61 -9.31 6.63
CA GLN A 58 4.67 -10.13 7.21
C GLN A 58 5.02 -9.70 8.62
N ARG A 59 5.06 -8.39 8.88
CA ARG A 59 5.34 -7.84 10.20
C ARG A 59 4.26 -8.18 11.22
N VAL A 60 2.98 -7.98 10.87
CA VAL A 60 1.85 -8.36 11.72
C VAL A 60 1.89 -9.86 12.03
N ARG A 61 2.20 -10.71 11.04
CA ARG A 61 2.34 -12.15 11.26
C ARG A 61 3.48 -12.49 12.22
N ALA A 62 4.63 -11.81 12.10
CA ALA A 62 5.76 -12.01 12.99
C ALA A 62 5.43 -11.58 14.43
N ASP A 63 4.76 -10.43 14.60
CA ASP A 63 4.35 -9.91 15.90
C ASP A 63 3.35 -10.85 16.59
N LEU A 64 2.38 -11.39 15.85
CA LEU A 64 1.43 -12.40 16.37
C LEU A 64 2.13 -13.69 16.79
N ALA A 65 3.13 -14.14 16.02
CA ALA A 65 3.90 -15.35 16.34
C ALA A 65 4.75 -15.16 17.61
N VAL A 66 5.38 -14.00 17.78
CA VAL A 66 6.14 -13.64 18.99
C VAL A 66 5.23 -13.56 20.22
N ALA A 67 3.99 -13.11 20.06
CA ALA A 67 3.00 -13.07 21.12
C ALA A 67 2.34 -14.44 21.43
N GLU A 68 2.78 -15.53 20.77
CA GLU A 68 2.19 -16.87 20.87
C GLU A 68 0.68 -16.91 20.56
N ILE A 69 0.20 -15.96 19.76
CA ILE A 69 -1.21 -15.89 19.36
C ILE A 69 -1.45 -16.91 18.24
N VAL A 70 -2.27 -17.91 18.52
CA VAL A 70 -2.67 -18.92 17.54
C VAL A 70 -3.67 -18.33 16.55
N THR A 71 -3.28 -18.25 15.28
CA THR A 71 -4.14 -17.78 14.19
C THR A 71 -4.87 -18.94 13.52
N SER A 72 -6.19 -18.79 13.30
CA SER A 72 -7.01 -19.75 12.57
C SER A 72 -6.74 -19.65 11.06
N PRO A 73 -6.26 -20.71 10.38
CA PRO A 73 -5.92 -20.66 8.96
C PRO A 73 -7.15 -20.43 8.06
N GLU A 74 -8.33 -20.87 8.49
CA GLU A 74 -9.60 -20.63 7.79
C GLU A 74 -10.13 -19.20 7.93
N LYS A 75 -9.64 -18.42 8.91
CA LYS A 75 -10.07 -17.03 9.17
C LYS A 75 -9.01 -15.99 8.83
N CYS A 76 -7.73 -16.36 8.87
CA CYS A 76 -6.59 -15.49 8.63
C CYS A 76 -5.88 -15.89 7.34
N GLN A 77 -6.41 -15.43 6.21
CA GLN A 77 -5.75 -15.51 4.91
C GLN A 77 -4.79 -14.34 4.76
N TRP A 78 -3.51 -14.64 4.54
CA TRP A 78 -2.44 -13.66 4.52
C TRP A 78 -1.92 -13.35 3.12
N ASP A 79 -2.20 -14.23 2.16
CA ASP A 79 -1.72 -14.07 0.80
C ASP A 79 -2.61 -13.06 0.06
N PRO A 80 -2.01 -12.11 -0.68
CA PRO A 80 -2.78 -11.19 -1.50
C PRO A 80 -3.50 -11.97 -2.61
N VAL A 81 -4.80 -11.66 -2.78
CA VAL A 81 -5.66 -12.22 -3.83
C VAL A 81 -5.29 -11.65 -5.19
#